data_AF-A0A225W6T1-F1
#
_entry.id   AF-A0A225W6T1-F1
#
_cell.length_a   1.000
_cell.length_b   1.000
_cell.length_c   1.000
_cell.angle_alpha   90.00
_cell.angle_beta   90.00
_cell.angle_gamma   90.00
#
_symmetry.space_group_name_H-M   'P 1'
#
loop_
_entity.id
_entity.type
_entity.pdbx_description
1 polymer ?
#
loop_
_entity_poly.entity_id
_entity_poly.type
_entity_poly.pdbx_seq_one_letter_code
_entity_poly.pdbx_strand_id
1 'polypeptide(L)'
;MSGVTGRQMHAGIDYHRYLAERTETKQELDDWKANWGEMAKNNGWMPPSSGNSEERSAGDDEEDHLQRFFMTKQNISAIQALNPNANFSTNTPFTLLTNDEFAAYK
;
A
#
# COMPACT_ATOMS: atom_id res chain seq x y z
N MET A 1 -25.45 -10.94 -8.51
CA MET A 1 -24.10 -11.54 -8.57
C MET A 1 -23.10 -10.40 -8.72
N SER A 2 -22.72 -9.76 -7.62
CA SER A 2 -21.72 -8.69 -7.66
C SER A 2 -20.35 -9.36 -7.63
N GLY A 3 -19.85 -9.68 -8.82
CA GLY A 3 -18.45 -10.02 -8.99
C GLY A 3 -17.64 -8.79 -8.64
N VAL A 4 -17.15 -8.71 -7.41
CA VAL A 4 -15.92 -7.97 -7.14
C VAL A 4 -14.88 -8.70 -7.96
N THR A 5 -14.70 -8.29 -9.21
CA THR A 5 -13.52 -8.60 -9.99
C THR A 5 -12.38 -8.24 -9.07
N GLY A 6 -11.72 -9.25 -8.50
CA GLY A 6 -10.47 -9.05 -7.79
C GLY A 6 -9.51 -8.46 -8.81
N ARG A 7 -9.53 -7.13 -8.94
CA ARG A 7 -8.41 -6.38 -9.52
C ARG A 7 -7.23 -6.94 -8.76
N GLN A 8 -6.34 -7.63 -9.47
CA GLN A 8 -5.08 -8.05 -8.90
C GLN A 8 -4.50 -6.80 -8.23
N MET A 9 -4.49 -6.77 -6.90
CA MET A 9 -4.27 -5.55 -6.11
C MET A 9 -2.85 -4.98 -6.35
N HIS A 10 -1.98 -5.80 -6.93
CA HIS A 10 -0.62 -5.48 -7.35
C HIS A 10 -0.44 -5.40 -8.87
N ALA A 11 -1.52 -5.24 -9.64
CA ALA A 11 -1.43 -5.02 -11.07
C ALA A 11 -0.61 -3.75 -11.36
N GLY A 12 0.49 -3.92 -12.10
CA GLY A 12 1.38 -2.82 -12.50
C GLY A 12 2.54 -2.54 -11.55
N ILE A 13 2.80 -3.38 -10.54
CA ILE A 13 4.04 -3.31 -9.77
C ILE A 13 5.25 -3.59 -10.70
N ASP A 14 6.25 -2.72 -10.69
CA ASP A 14 7.56 -3.04 -11.28
C ASP A 14 8.25 -4.07 -10.38
N TYR A 15 8.05 -5.36 -10.70
CA TYR A 15 8.50 -6.45 -9.85
C TYR A 15 10.03 -6.54 -9.78
N HIS A 16 10.74 -6.16 -10.83
CA HIS A 16 12.21 -6.15 -10.82
C HIS A 16 12.74 -5.08 -9.86
N ARG A 17 12.17 -3.87 -9.93
CA ARG A 17 12.53 -2.79 -9.02
C ARG A 17 12.07 -3.09 -7.58
N TYR A 18 10.89 -3.69 -7.42
CA TYR A 18 10.39 -4.14 -6.13
C TYR A 18 11.39 -5.08 -5.43
N LEU A 19 11.87 -6.11 -6.13
CA LEU A 19 12.85 -7.03 -5.56
C LEU A 19 14.18 -6.34 -5.21
N ALA A 20 14.62 -5.39 -6.02
CA ALA A 20 15.85 -4.63 -5.77
C ALA A 20 15.74 -3.69 -4.55
N GLU A 21 14.59 -3.04 -4.37
CA GLU A 21 14.32 -2.08 -3.29
C GLU A 21 13.64 -2.71 -2.08
N ARG A 22 13.40 -4.03 -2.07
CA ARG A 22 12.56 -4.71 -1.07
C ARG A 22 13.02 -4.45 0.36
N THR A 23 14.32 -4.51 0.61
CA THR A 23 14.90 -4.30 1.94
C THR A 23 14.70 -2.87 2.43
N GLU A 24 14.94 -1.88 1.56
CA GLU A 24 14.74 -0.47 1.89
C GLU A 24 13.25 -0.17 2.11
N THR A 25 12.39 -0.66 1.21
CA THR A 25 10.93 -0.51 1.32
C THR A 25 10.40 -1.13 2.61
N LYS A 26 10.98 -2.25 3.07
CA LYS A 26 10.59 -2.86 4.35
C LYS A 26 10.95 -1.96 5.53
N GLN A 27 12.15 -1.38 5.53
CA GLN A 27 12.55 -0.43 6.58
C GLN A 27 11.62 0.79 6.61
N GLU A 28 11.32 1.38 5.46
CA GLU A 28 10.41 2.52 5.36
C GLU A 28 8.98 2.15 5.78
N LEU A 29 8.52 0.94 5.49
CA LEU A 29 7.23 0.44 5.96
C LEU A 29 7.21 0.27 7.48
N ASP A 30 8.29 -0.22 8.08
CA ASP A 30 8.39 -0.36 9.54
C ASP A 30 8.38 1.02 10.23
N ASP A 31 9.10 2.00 9.66
CA ASP A 31 9.05 3.39 10.11
C ASP A 31 7.64 3.98 9.94
N TRP A 32 6.96 3.69 8.84
CA TRP A 32 5.58 4.10 8.62
C TRP A 32 4.63 3.48 9.66
N LYS A 33 4.76 2.17 9.97
CA LYS A 33 3.96 1.50 10.99
C LYS A 33 4.19 2.12 12.38
N ALA A 34 5.43 2.49 12.70
CA ALA A 34 5.77 3.15 13.96
C ALA A 34 5.11 4.53 14.09
N ASN A 35 5.00 5.28 12.99
CA ASN A 35 4.44 6.64 13.00
C ASN A 35 2.92 6.68 12.83
N TRP A 36 2.35 5.78 12.02
CA TRP A 36 0.96 5.86 11.57
C TRP A 36 0.16 4.59 11.81
N GLY A 37 0.80 3.45 12.08
CA GLY A 37 0.12 2.15 12.12
C GLY A 37 -1.00 2.08 13.15
N GLU A 38 -0.78 2.63 14.35
CA GLU A 38 -1.83 2.69 15.38
C GLU A 38 -3.00 3.58 14.96
N MET A 39 -2.71 4.78 14.44
CA MET A 39 -3.73 5.69 13.94
C MET A 39 -4.54 5.07 12.79
N ALA A 40 -3.85 4.47 11.82
CA ALA A 40 -4.48 3.81 10.68
C ALA A 40 -5.36 2.65 11.14
N LYS A 41 -4.91 1.84 12.11
CA LYS A 41 -5.70 0.76 12.68
C LYS A 41 -6.95 1.27 13.40
N ASN A 42 -6.80 2.27 14.27
CA ASN A 42 -7.92 2.79 15.07
C ASN A 42 -9.00 3.49 14.21
N ASN A 43 -8.61 4.01 13.05
CA ASN A 43 -9.53 4.67 12.11
C ASN A 43 -9.99 3.73 10.97
N GLY A 44 -9.58 2.47 10.97
CA GLY A 44 -9.94 1.51 9.92
C GLY A 44 -9.30 1.78 8.55
N TRP A 45 -8.20 2.55 8.50
CA TRP A 45 -7.42 2.86 7.30
C TRP A 45 -6.29 1.87 7.02
N MET A 46 -6.24 0.77 7.77
CA MET A 46 -5.46 -0.38 7.37
C MET A 46 -6.15 -1.06 6.19
N PRO A 47 -5.39 -1.56 5.19
CA PRO A 47 -5.97 -2.37 4.14
C PRO A 47 -6.78 -3.52 4.75
N PRO A 48 -7.90 -3.91 4.12
CA PRO A 48 -8.54 -5.16 4.50
C PRO A 48 -7.50 -6.27 4.33
N SER A 49 -7.35 -7.14 5.35
CA SER A 49 -6.60 -8.39 5.18
C SER A 49 -7.10 -9.03 3.89
N SER A 50 -6.19 -9.24 2.94
CA SER A 50 -6.56 -9.50 1.54
C SER A 50 -7.08 -10.93 1.38
N GLY A 51 -8.32 -11.17 1.83
CA GLY A 51 -9.03 -12.43 1.67
C GLY A 51 -10.10 -12.66 2.74
N ASN A 52 -11.32 -12.96 2.33
CA ASN A 52 -12.37 -13.55 3.18
C ASN A 52 -12.06 -15.03 3.52
N SER A 53 -10.79 -15.37 3.71
CA SER A 53 -10.31 -16.75 3.77
C SER A 53 -9.49 -16.91 5.03
N GLU A 54 -9.96 -17.76 5.92
CA GLU A 54 -9.44 -18.08 7.25
C GLU A 54 -8.02 -18.74 7.23
N GLU A 55 -7.26 -18.59 6.14
CA GLU A 55 -6.07 -19.41 5.83
C GLU A 55 -4.77 -18.62 5.57
N ARG A 56 -4.77 -17.28 5.66
CA ARG A 56 -3.55 -16.47 5.48
C ARG A 56 -2.79 -16.26 6.79
N SER A 57 -1.46 -16.37 6.71
CA SER A 57 -0.52 -16.19 7.82
C SER A 57 -0.19 -14.70 8.03
N ALA A 58 0.32 -14.33 9.21
CA ALA A 58 0.85 -12.99 9.48
C ALA A 58 1.93 -12.55 8.45
N GLY A 59 2.63 -13.50 7.83
CA GLY A 59 3.59 -13.22 6.76
C GLY A 59 2.95 -12.74 5.45
N ASP A 60 1.71 -13.14 5.16
CA ASP A 60 1.03 -12.75 3.93
C ASP A 60 0.50 -11.31 4.01
N ASP A 61 0.02 -10.89 5.20
CA ASP A 61 -0.38 -9.51 5.46
C ASP A 61 0.84 -8.56 5.41
N GLU A 62 2.01 -9.03 5.86
CA GLU A 62 3.23 -8.23 5.82
C GLU A 62 3.73 -8.01 4.39
N GLU A 63 3.71 -9.04 3.55
CA GLU A 63 4.08 -8.93 2.14
C GLU A 63 3.07 -8.08 1.35
N ASP A 64 1.77 -8.19 1.63
CA ASP A 64 0.73 -7.33 1.04
C ASP A 64 0.97 -5.85 1.37
N HIS A 65 1.23 -5.51 2.63
CA HIS A 65 1.57 -4.15 3.05
C HIS A 65 2.86 -3.64 2.37
N LEU A 66 3.87 -4.50 2.23
CA LEU A 66 5.13 -4.15 1.59
C LEU A 66 4.96 -3.81 0.11
N GLN A 67 4.19 -4.63 -0.61
CA GLN A 67 3.88 -4.39 -2.02
C GLN A 67 3.02 -3.14 -2.21
N ARG A 68 2.04 -2.89 -1.33
CA ARG A 68 1.22 -1.66 -1.34
C ARG A 68 2.07 -0.42 -1.11
N PHE A 69 2.96 -0.44 -0.13
CA PHE A 69 3.86 0.67 0.15
C PHE A 69 4.76 0.98 -1.05
N PHE A 70 5.35 -0.05 -1.66
CA PHE A 70 6.17 0.10 -2.86
C PHE A 70 5.38 0.68 -4.04
N MET A 71 4.14 0.22 -4.25
CA MET A 71 3.28 0.78 -5.30
C MET A 71 2.99 2.27 -5.07
N THR A 72 2.80 2.69 -3.82
CA THR A 72 2.64 4.11 -3.50
C THR A 72 3.91 4.90 -3.85
N LYS A 73 5.11 4.39 -3.53
CA LYS A 73 6.39 5.00 -3.98
C LYS A 73 6.44 5.12 -5.51
N GLN A 74 6.11 4.04 -6.22
CA GLN A 74 6.10 4.00 -7.68
C GLN A 74 5.16 5.07 -8.27
N ASN A 75 3.95 5.17 -7.74
CA ASN A 75 2.95 6.13 -8.19
C ASN A 75 3.38 7.57 -7.89
N ILE A 76 3.97 7.80 -6.72
CA ILE A 76 4.55 9.10 -6.36
C ILE A 76 5.62 9.50 -7.37
N SER A 77 6.58 8.63 -7.69
CA SER A 77 7.62 8.95 -8.67
C SER A 77 7.04 9.29 -10.04
N ALA A 78 6.03 8.53 -10.49
CA ALA A 78 5.36 8.78 -11.78
C ALA A 78 4.61 10.12 -11.80
N ILE A 79 3.84 10.43 -10.75
CA ILE A 79 3.03 11.66 -10.68
C ILE A 79 3.93 12.89 -10.43
N GLN A 80 4.99 12.76 -9.63
CA GLN A 80 5.97 13.82 -9.39
C GLN A 80 6.68 14.24 -10.69
N ALA A 81 7.02 13.28 -11.55
CA ALA A 81 7.60 13.57 -12.87
C ALA A 81 6.66 14.39 -13.77
N LEU A 82 5.35 14.19 -13.64
CA LEU A 82 4.32 14.94 -14.36
C LEU A 82 3.99 16.29 -13.72
N ASN A 83 4.23 16.44 -12.40
CA ASN A 83 3.87 17.60 -11.60
C ASN A 83 5.06 18.07 -10.75
N PRO A 84 6.12 18.64 -11.36
CA PRO A 84 7.37 18.94 -10.67
C PRO A 84 7.23 19.96 -9.54
N ASN A 85 6.16 20.76 -9.53
CA ASN A 85 5.87 21.75 -8.49
C ASN A 85 5.01 21.19 -7.34
N ALA A 86 4.45 19.99 -7.48
CA ALA A 86 3.75 19.31 -6.41
C ALA A 86 4.76 18.55 -5.53
N ASN A 87 4.37 18.23 -4.30
CA ASN A 87 5.16 17.41 -3.40
C ASN A 87 4.30 16.25 -2.91
N PHE A 88 4.70 15.02 -3.23
CA PHE A 88 4.01 13.82 -2.82
C PHE A 88 4.87 13.01 -1.86
N SER A 89 4.25 12.36 -0.88
CA SER A 89 4.95 11.64 0.18
C SER A 89 4.19 10.39 0.61
N THR A 90 4.94 9.37 1.04
CA THR A 90 4.44 8.18 1.74
C THR A 90 4.21 8.43 3.24
N ASN A 91 4.52 9.62 3.75
CA ASN A 91 4.37 9.97 5.16
C ASN A 91 2.95 10.44 5.50
N THR A 92 1.96 9.59 5.24
CA THR A 92 0.55 9.84 5.55
C THR A 92 -0.08 8.57 6.09
N PRO A 93 -1.17 8.63 6.88
CA PRO A 93 -1.81 7.43 7.41
C PRO A 93 -2.56 6.62 6.34
N PHE A 94 -2.67 7.12 5.10
CA PHE A 94 -3.41 6.48 4.01
C PHE A 94 -2.51 5.70 3.03
N THR A 95 -1.19 5.68 3.26
CA THR A 95 -0.19 5.19 2.31
C THR A 95 -0.39 3.76 1.83
N LEU A 96 -1.01 2.90 2.64
CA LEU A 96 -1.27 1.50 2.28
C LEU A 96 -2.58 1.28 1.50
N LEU A 97 -3.44 2.29 1.44
CA LEU A 97 -4.72 2.19 0.74
C LEU A 97 -4.53 2.38 -0.76
N THR A 98 -5.22 1.56 -1.54
CA THR A 98 -5.46 1.83 -2.95
C THR A 98 -6.39 3.03 -3.12
N ASN A 99 -6.41 3.63 -4.31
CA ASN A 99 -7.34 4.71 -4.63
C ASN A 99 -8.82 4.30 -4.44
N ASP A 100 -9.15 3.04 -4.79
CA ASP A 100 -10.51 2.51 -4.64
C ASP A 100 -10.88 2.35 -3.15
N GLU A 101 -9.96 1.81 -2.33
CA GLU A 101 -10.14 1.71 -0.87
C GLU A 101 -10.25 3.10 -0.25
N PHE A 102 -9.35 4.04 -0.59
CA PHE A 102 -9.41 5.42 -0.11
C PHE A 102 -10.73 6.10 -0.48
N ALA A 103 -11.23 5.91 -1.70
CA ALA A 103 -12.50 6.48 -2.16
C ALA A 103 -13.73 5.87 -1.46
N ALA A 104 -13.62 4.63 -0.96
CA ALA A 104 -14.70 3.94 -0.26
C ALA A 104 -14.92 4.45 1.18
N TYR A 105 -13.97 5.19 1.76
CA TYR A 105 -14.08 5.77 3.12
C TYR A 105 -14.81 7.15 3.16
N LYS A 106 -15.63 7.47 2.15
CA LYS A 106 -16.44 8.70 2.09
C LYS A 106 -17.74 8.64 2.90
#